data_AF-A0A2A2T4G1-F1
#
_entry.id   AF-A0A2A2T4G1-F1
#
_cell.length_a   1.000
_cell.length_b   1.000
_cell.length_c   1.000
_cell.angle_alpha   90.00
_cell.angle_beta   90.00
_cell.angle_gamma   90.00
#
_symmetry.space_group_name_H-M   'P 1'
#
loop_
_entity.id
_entity.type
_entity.pdbx_description
1 polymer ?
#
loop_
_entity_poly.entity_id
_entity_poly.type
_entity_poly.pdbx_seq_one_letter_code
_entity_poly.pdbx_strand_id
1 'polypeptide(L)'
;MAADAPASPVACGLHAVPDVYTPAMQGFVASFVPAGHHEVLRRCVSVDGESAEPIRWQAQPPLALGGEHVSLLWSPKGHLQGFADMRLLDADAPLPGEDEARAAADAFLRAHAPDLLGKRELHWIRPHDETVLKGGRSYRLRGMKVKMRNRSDGRWFWVIVGAQGRPIVFERDIVWLNFPGKRQTEKWLHDDWLAQRGRP
;
A
#
# COMPACT_ATOMS: atom_id res chain seq x y z
N MET A 1 -36.71 12.45 -3.01
CA MET A 1 -35.50 11.59 -2.92
C MET A 1 -34.35 12.42 -3.45
N ALA A 2 -33.58 13.02 -2.55
CA ALA A 2 -32.39 13.79 -2.91
C ALA A 2 -31.28 12.80 -3.28
N ALA A 3 -30.69 12.98 -4.46
CA ALA A 3 -29.44 12.32 -4.82
C ALA A 3 -28.34 12.90 -3.93
N ASP A 4 -27.59 12.03 -3.25
CA ASP A 4 -26.40 12.43 -2.51
C ASP A 4 -25.45 13.17 -3.46
N ALA A 5 -25.18 14.43 -3.13
CA ALA A 5 -24.20 15.24 -3.83
C ALA A 5 -22.81 14.57 -3.71
N PRO A 6 -21.94 14.69 -4.74
CA PRO A 6 -20.56 14.27 -4.60
C PRO A 6 -19.94 15.02 -3.41
N ALA A 7 -19.36 14.27 -2.47
CA ALA A 7 -18.65 14.84 -1.34
C ALA A 7 -17.66 15.91 -1.85
N SER A 8 -17.76 17.12 -1.32
CA SER A 8 -16.86 18.23 -1.66
C SER A 8 -15.40 17.77 -1.52
N PRO A 9 -14.49 18.26 -2.37
CA PRO A 9 -13.06 17.99 -2.19
C PRO A 9 -12.69 18.40 -0.77
N VAL A 10 -12.20 17.46 0.03
CA VAL A 10 -11.68 17.74 1.36
C VAL A 10 -10.52 18.69 1.15
N ALA A 11 -10.73 19.97 1.42
CA ALA A 11 -9.65 20.94 1.52
C ALA A 11 -8.67 20.36 2.54
N CYS A 12 -7.40 20.21 2.17
CA CYS A 12 -6.38 19.89 3.16
C CYS A 12 -6.48 21.03 4.20
N GLY A 13 -7.02 20.74 5.38
CA GLY A 13 -7.06 21.71 6.47
C GLY A 13 -5.64 22.13 6.85
N LEU A 14 -5.49 22.94 7.89
CA LEU A 14 -4.20 23.38 8.47
C LEU A 14 -3.23 22.24 8.91
N HIS A 15 -3.50 20.99 8.53
CA HIS A 15 -2.73 19.77 8.71
C HIS A 15 -2.55 18.99 7.39
N ALA A 16 -2.20 19.69 6.30
CA ALA A 16 -1.62 19.05 5.13
C ALA A 16 -0.38 18.24 5.56
N VAL A 17 -0.11 17.07 4.96
CA VAL A 17 1.24 16.50 5.08
C VAL A 17 2.17 17.59 4.53
N PRO A 18 3.23 17.95 5.26
CA PRO A 18 4.09 19.05 4.83
C PRO A 18 4.50 18.84 3.37
N ASP A 19 4.52 19.93 2.57
CA ASP A 19 5.01 19.91 1.18
C ASP A 19 6.37 19.19 1.06
N VAL A 20 7.11 19.19 2.17
CA VAL A 20 8.34 18.46 2.41
C VAL A 20 8.04 17.15 3.16
N TYR A 21 8.41 16.03 2.55
CA TYR A 21 8.39 14.72 3.19
C TYR A 21 9.08 14.73 4.56
N THR A 22 8.45 14.11 5.56
CA THR A 22 9.12 13.87 6.86
C THR A 22 10.41 13.07 6.65
N PRO A 23 11.44 13.18 7.52
CA PRO A 23 12.68 12.42 7.34
C PRO A 23 12.48 10.90 7.20
N ALA A 24 11.53 10.33 7.94
CA ALA A 24 11.17 8.91 7.83
C ALA A 24 10.60 8.57 6.45
N MET A 25 9.74 9.43 5.92
CA MET A 25 9.16 9.28 4.59
C MET A 25 10.21 9.48 3.49
N GLN A 26 11.14 10.43 3.64
CA GLN A 26 12.27 10.61 2.72
C GLN A 26 13.14 9.36 2.65
N GLY A 27 13.48 8.78 3.81
CA GLY A 27 14.24 7.53 3.88
C GLY A 27 13.51 6.36 3.22
N PHE A 28 12.18 6.28 3.39
CA PHE A 28 11.36 5.28 2.71
C PHE A 28 11.38 5.48 1.19
N VAL A 29 11.09 6.69 0.72
CA VAL A 29 11.08 7.03 -0.71
C VAL A 29 12.45 6.72 -1.32
N ALA A 30 13.55 7.09 -0.67
CA ALA A 30 14.90 6.79 -1.13
C ALA A 30 15.22 5.28 -1.21
N SER A 31 14.56 4.46 -0.40
CA SER A 31 14.77 3.00 -0.36
C SER A 31 13.95 2.26 -1.43
N PHE A 32 12.76 2.76 -1.77
CA PHE A 32 11.79 2.01 -2.58
C PHE A 32 11.45 2.66 -3.93
N VAL A 33 11.58 3.98 -4.08
CA VAL A 33 11.28 4.69 -5.32
C VAL A 33 12.54 4.79 -6.18
N PRO A 34 12.55 4.21 -7.39
CA PRO A 34 13.74 4.24 -8.24
C PRO A 34 14.09 5.63 -8.72
N ALA A 35 15.38 5.85 -8.97
CA ALA A 35 15.84 7.00 -9.73
C ALA A 35 15.10 7.08 -11.09
N GLY A 36 14.71 8.29 -11.47
CA GLY A 36 13.95 8.54 -12.71
C GLY A 36 12.46 8.23 -12.63
N HIS A 37 11.92 7.78 -11.48
CA HIS A 37 10.47 7.81 -11.27
C HIS A 37 10.00 9.21 -10.86
N HIS A 38 8.85 9.60 -11.37
CA HIS A 38 8.22 10.89 -11.14
C HIS A 38 6.98 10.71 -10.28
N GLU A 39 6.74 11.64 -9.36
CA GLU A 39 5.46 11.72 -8.66
C GLU A 39 4.36 12.09 -9.65
N VAL A 40 3.35 11.23 -9.77
CA VAL A 40 2.24 11.38 -10.74
C VAL A 40 0.88 11.51 -10.07
N LEU A 41 0.82 11.28 -8.76
CA LEU A 41 -0.37 11.46 -7.93
C LEU A 41 0.07 11.83 -6.53
N ARG A 42 -0.52 12.89 -5.99
CA ARG A 42 -0.62 13.17 -4.55
C ARG A 42 -1.95 13.86 -4.33
N ARG A 43 -2.77 13.34 -3.42
CA ARG A 43 -4.06 13.96 -3.07
C ARG A 43 -4.42 13.69 -1.63
N CYS A 44 -5.04 14.66 -0.96
CA CYS A 44 -5.65 14.44 0.35
C CYS A 44 -6.88 13.53 0.19
N VAL A 45 -6.97 12.52 1.05
CA VAL A 45 -8.13 11.63 1.18
C VAL A 45 -8.48 11.47 2.66
N SER A 46 -9.73 11.14 2.97
CA SER A 46 -10.14 10.81 4.34
C SER A 46 -10.13 9.29 4.53
N VAL A 47 -9.24 8.78 5.37
CA VAL A 47 -9.13 7.37 5.76
C VAL A 47 -9.63 7.20 7.18
N ASP A 48 -10.75 6.51 7.37
CA ASP A 48 -11.36 6.26 8.69
C ASP A 48 -11.60 7.54 9.52
N GLY A 49 -11.86 8.67 8.84
CA GLY A 49 -12.08 9.98 9.47
C GLY A 49 -10.81 10.80 9.71
N GLU A 50 -9.64 10.29 9.33
CA GLU A 50 -8.36 10.99 9.38
C GLU A 50 -7.91 11.40 7.98
N SER A 51 -7.30 12.58 7.84
CA SER A 51 -6.65 12.96 6.57
C SER A 51 -5.50 11.99 6.29
N ALA A 52 -5.26 11.65 5.03
CA ALA A 52 -4.08 10.92 4.58
C ALA A 52 -3.74 11.32 3.15
N GLU A 53 -2.52 10.99 2.71
CA GLU A 53 -2.07 11.33 1.36
C GLU A 53 -1.56 10.07 0.64
N PRO A 54 -2.39 9.45 -0.23
CA PRO A 54 -1.89 8.54 -1.24
C PRO A 54 -0.97 9.28 -2.21
N ILE A 55 0.24 8.76 -2.34
CA ILE A 55 1.25 9.27 -3.28
C ILE A 55 1.65 8.13 -4.21
N ARG A 56 1.81 8.43 -5.50
CA ARG A 56 2.24 7.46 -6.51
C ARG A 56 3.39 8.01 -7.34
N TRP A 57 4.34 7.12 -7.63
CA TRP A 57 5.44 7.35 -8.54
C TRP A 57 5.45 6.36 -9.70
N GLN A 58 5.77 6.86 -10.90
CA GLN A 58 5.86 6.08 -12.14
C GLN A 58 7.07 6.50 -12.97
N ALA A 59 7.58 5.60 -13.79
CA ALA A 59 8.70 5.90 -14.69
C ALA A 59 8.35 6.96 -15.75
N GLN A 60 7.09 7.02 -16.18
CA GLN A 60 6.63 7.95 -17.19
C GLN A 60 5.34 8.66 -16.73
N PRO A 61 5.31 10.00 -16.69
CA PRO A 61 4.07 10.76 -16.56
C PRO A 61 3.31 10.81 -17.91
N PRO A 62 2.00 11.11 -17.93
CA PRO A 62 1.12 11.38 -16.77
C PRO A 62 0.69 10.08 -16.06
N LEU A 63 -0.14 10.19 -15.02
CA LEU A 63 -0.71 9.05 -14.29
C LEU A 63 -1.31 8.01 -15.25
N ALA A 64 -0.77 6.79 -15.20
CA ALA A 64 -1.33 5.61 -15.85
C ALA A 64 -1.81 4.62 -14.78
N LEU A 65 -2.97 3.98 -15.00
CA LEU A 65 -3.46 2.93 -14.11
C LEU A 65 -3.11 1.54 -14.65
N GLY A 66 -2.99 0.56 -13.76
CA GLY A 66 -2.71 -0.84 -14.06
C GLY A 66 -1.23 -1.16 -14.24
N GLY A 67 -0.39 -0.17 -14.54
CA GLY A 67 1.03 -0.38 -14.85
C GLY A 67 1.97 -0.44 -13.65
N GLU A 68 3.26 -0.63 -13.93
CA GLU A 68 4.32 -0.58 -12.91
C GLU A 68 4.31 0.78 -12.19
N HIS A 69 4.30 0.75 -10.87
CA HIS A 69 4.31 1.94 -10.03
C HIS A 69 4.80 1.62 -8.62
N VAL A 70 5.19 2.65 -7.89
CA VAL A 70 5.31 2.60 -6.43
C VAL A 70 4.24 3.52 -5.84
N SER A 71 3.56 3.09 -4.80
CA SER A 71 2.56 3.89 -4.10
C SER A 71 2.67 3.74 -2.60
N LEU A 72 2.33 4.83 -1.92
CA LEU A 72 2.47 4.99 -0.48
C LEU A 72 1.20 5.63 0.05
N LEU A 73 0.75 5.18 1.23
CA LEU A 73 -0.21 5.90 2.05
C LEU A 73 0.47 6.21 3.38
N TRP A 74 0.61 7.49 3.68
CA TRP A 74 1.24 7.97 4.91
C TRP A 74 0.21 8.65 5.80
N SER A 75 0.26 8.39 7.10
CA SER A 75 -0.61 9.09 8.05
C SER A 75 -0.03 10.45 8.43
N PRO A 76 -0.88 11.43 8.78
CA PRO A 76 -0.45 12.68 9.41
C PRO A 76 0.26 12.45 10.74
N LYS A 77 -0.01 11.31 11.40
CA LYS A 77 0.68 10.88 12.62
C LYS A 77 2.09 10.34 12.36
N GLY A 78 2.57 10.43 11.12
CA GLY A 78 3.98 10.17 10.77
C GLY A 78 4.33 8.70 10.60
N HIS A 79 3.35 7.81 10.38
CA HIS A 79 3.60 6.39 10.15
C HIS A 79 3.10 5.91 8.79
N LEU A 80 3.70 4.82 8.30
CA LEU A 80 3.28 4.11 7.11
C LEU A 80 1.92 3.43 7.33
N GLN A 81 0.90 3.81 6.54
CA GLN A 81 -0.41 3.13 6.52
C GLN A 81 -0.52 2.09 5.41
N GLY A 82 0.21 2.28 4.31
CA GLY A 82 0.19 1.33 3.22
C GLY A 82 1.32 1.57 2.24
N PHE A 83 1.73 0.51 1.56
CA PHE A 83 2.75 0.53 0.53
C PHE A 83 2.43 -0.50 -0.55
N ALA A 84 2.75 -0.15 -1.80
CA ALA A 84 2.61 -1.00 -2.97
C ALA A 84 3.74 -0.73 -3.95
N ASP A 85 4.55 -1.73 -4.26
CA ASP A 85 5.58 -1.71 -5.29
C ASP A 85 5.24 -2.74 -6.37
N MET A 86 4.47 -2.26 -7.35
CA MET A 86 3.90 -3.03 -8.45
C MET A 86 4.87 -3.18 -9.62
N ARG A 87 6.16 -2.91 -9.43
CA ARG A 87 7.16 -3.16 -10.46
C ARG A 87 7.39 -4.67 -10.62
N LEU A 88 7.55 -5.11 -11.86
CA LEU A 88 7.75 -6.50 -12.26
C LEU A 88 9.21 -6.96 -12.09
N LEU A 89 9.88 -6.46 -11.04
CA LEU A 89 11.23 -6.87 -10.69
C LEU A 89 11.21 -8.32 -10.21
N ASP A 90 12.01 -9.16 -10.85
CA ASP A 90 12.20 -10.57 -10.51
C ASP A 90 10.89 -11.37 -10.41
N ALA A 91 9.85 -10.97 -11.16
CA ALA A 91 8.52 -11.57 -11.06
C ALA A 91 8.51 -13.10 -11.37
N ASP A 92 9.45 -13.53 -12.21
CA ASP A 92 9.64 -14.94 -12.59
C ASP A 92 10.60 -15.70 -11.67
N ALA A 93 11.33 -15.02 -10.79
CA ALA A 93 12.23 -15.67 -9.85
C ALA A 93 11.47 -16.50 -8.79
N PRO A 94 12.11 -17.52 -8.18
CA PRO A 94 11.48 -18.32 -7.14
C PRO A 94 11.01 -17.46 -5.96
N LEU A 95 9.84 -17.79 -5.42
CA LEU A 95 9.34 -17.18 -4.19
C LEU A 95 10.11 -17.71 -2.98
N PRO A 96 10.30 -16.89 -1.93
CA PRO A 96 10.88 -17.35 -0.68
C PRO A 96 10.00 -18.43 -0.04
N GLY A 97 10.62 -19.30 0.76
CA GLY A 97 9.88 -20.21 1.64
C GLY A 97 9.08 -19.45 2.71
N GLU A 98 8.20 -20.14 3.44
CA GLU A 98 7.37 -19.49 4.47
C GLU A 98 8.20 -18.82 5.58
N ASP A 99 9.26 -19.46 6.06
CA ASP A 99 10.14 -18.91 7.09
C ASP A 99 10.93 -17.69 6.60
N GLU A 100 11.42 -17.74 5.35
CA GLU A 100 12.11 -16.62 4.71
C GLU A 100 11.17 -15.43 4.48
N ALA A 101 9.95 -15.70 4.02
CA ALA A 101 8.91 -14.69 3.84
C ALA A 101 8.54 -14.04 5.18
N ARG A 102 8.41 -14.84 6.24
CA ARG A 102 8.17 -14.35 7.61
C ARG A 102 9.31 -13.46 8.09
N ALA A 103 10.56 -13.89 7.91
CA ALA A 103 11.73 -13.12 8.33
C ALA A 103 11.82 -11.78 7.60
N ALA A 104 11.59 -11.77 6.29
CA ALA A 104 11.54 -10.55 5.48
C ALA A 104 10.40 -9.61 5.91
N ALA A 105 9.20 -10.14 6.17
CA ALA A 105 8.09 -9.37 6.69
C ALA A 105 8.40 -8.77 8.06
N ASP A 106 8.99 -9.54 8.99
CA ASP A 106 9.39 -9.05 10.31
C ASP A 106 10.48 -7.97 10.23
N ALA A 107 11.43 -8.10 9.29
CA ALA A 107 12.44 -7.08 9.04
C ALA A 107 11.82 -5.78 8.51
N PHE A 108 10.89 -5.88 7.56
CA PHE A 108 10.13 -4.73 7.06
C PHE A 108 9.34 -4.04 8.17
N LEU A 109 8.60 -4.80 8.99
CA LEU A 109 7.84 -4.25 10.11
C LEU A 109 8.75 -3.58 11.13
N ARG A 110 9.90 -4.18 11.47
CA ARG A 110 10.87 -3.57 12.39
C ARG A 110 11.35 -2.20 11.90
N ALA A 111 11.56 -2.05 10.60
CA ALA A 111 12.05 -0.81 10.01
C ALA A 111 10.95 0.26 9.84
N HIS A 112 9.73 -0.14 9.47
CA HIS A 112 8.73 0.81 8.96
C HIS A 112 7.37 0.80 9.69
N ALA A 113 7.09 -0.21 10.52
CA ALA A 113 5.89 -0.30 11.34
C ALA A 113 6.18 -1.05 12.67
N PRO A 114 7.17 -0.59 13.47
CA PRO A 114 7.63 -1.33 14.65
C PRO A 114 6.56 -1.48 15.73
N ASP A 115 5.56 -0.60 15.73
CA ASP A 115 4.40 -0.62 16.61
C ASP A 115 3.54 -1.90 16.46
N LEU A 116 3.56 -2.52 15.28
CA LEU A 116 2.85 -3.77 15.00
C LEU A 116 3.63 -5.02 15.44
N LEU A 117 4.97 -4.96 15.46
CA LEU A 117 5.82 -6.14 15.60
C LEU A 117 5.54 -6.89 16.92
N GLY A 118 5.50 -6.19 18.06
CA GLY A 118 5.25 -6.80 19.36
C GLY A 118 3.81 -7.31 19.55
N LYS A 119 2.86 -6.84 18.74
CA LYS A 119 1.43 -7.12 18.87
C LYS A 119 0.93 -8.12 17.84
N ARG A 120 1.76 -8.54 16.88
CA ARG A 120 1.36 -9.44 15.80
C ARG A 120 1.05 -10.85 16.30
N GLU A 121 0.01 -11.42 15.73
CA GLU A 121 -0.29 -12.85 15.73
C GLU A 121 -0.26 -13.33 14.28
N LEU A 122 0.61 -14.30 13.98
CA LEU A 122 0.70 -14.88 12.63
C LEU A 122 -0.54 -15.74 12.37
N HIS A 123 -1.20 -15.53 11.24
CA HIS A 123 -2.38 -16.31 10.86
C HIS A 123 -2.07 -17.34 9.77
N TRP A 124 -1.48 -16.91 8.66
CA TRP A 124 -0.98 -17.80 7.62
C TRP A 124 0.02 -17.10 6.70
N ILE A 125 0.78 -17.91 5.97
CA ILE A 125 1.70 -17.47 4.91
C ILE A 125 1.34 -18.27 3.66
N ARG A 126 0.98 -17.61 2.57
CA ARG A 126 0.57 -18.29 1.32
C ARG A 126 0.95 -17.47 0.08
N PRO A 127 1.12 -18.12 -1.10
CA PRO A 127 1.25 -17.42 -2.35
C PRO A 127 0.08 -16.47 -2.61
N HIS A 128 0.39 -15.30 -3.16
CA HIS A 128 -0.56 -14.26 -3.56
C HIS A 128 0.01 -13.54 -4.78
N ASP A 129 -0.85 -13.24 -5.75
CA ASP A 129 -0.45 -12.54 -6.96
C ASP A 129 -1.20 -11.22 -7.11
N GLU A 130 -0.49 -10.23 -7.62
CA GLU A 130 -1.04 -8.99 -8.14
C GLU A 130 -0.97 -9.00 -9.67
N THR A 131 -1.85 -8.26 -10.34
CA THR A 131 -1.85 -8.12 -11.79
C THR A 131 -1.27 -6.78 -12.20
N VAL A 132 -0.31 -6.78 -13.11
CA VAL A 132 0.35 -5.56 -13.63
C VAL A 132 0.30 -5.55 -15.15
N LEU A 133 -0.07 -4.42 -15.73
CA LEU A 133 -0.11 -4.19 -17.17
C LEU A 133 1.24 -3.64 -17.66
N LYS A 134 1.81 -4.27 -18.69
CA LYS A 134 3.02 -3.78 -19.36
C LYS A 134 2.88 -3.93 -20.87
N GLY A 135 2.92 -2.81 -21.58
CA GLY A 135 2.71 -2.78 -23.04
C GLY A 135 1.35 -3.36 -23.46
N GLY A 136 0.29 -3.11 -22.69
CA GLY A 136 -1.06 -3.62 -22.96
C GLY A 136 -1.27 -5.10 -22.62
N ARG A 137 -0.28 -5.80 -22.08
CA ARG A 137 -0.37 -7.21 -21.66
C ARG A 137 -0.39 -7.33 -20.14
N SER A 138 -1.14 -8.30 -19.62
CA SER A 138 -1.21 -8.60 -18.18
C SER A 138 -0.08 -9.54 -17.77
N TYR A 139 0.58 -9.21 -16.66
CA TYR A 139 1.62 -10.00 -16.01
C TYR A 139 1.24 -10.25 -14.55
N ARG A 140 1.68 -11.38 -13.99
CA ARG A 140 1.50 -11.71 -12.57
C ARG A 140 2.73 -11.28 -11.79
N LEU A 141 2.55 -10.36 -10.84
CA LEU A 141 3.54 -10.06 -9.82
C LEU A 141 3.27 -10.97 -8.62
N ARG A 142 4.14 -11.95 -8.41
CA ARG A 142 3.96 -13.00 -7.41
C ARG A 142 4.62 -12.64 -6.08
N GLY A 143 4.04 -13.10 -4.97
CA GLY A 143 4.63 -12.98 -3.64
C GLY A 143 4.05 -13.95 -2.62
N MET A 144 4.68 -14.02 -1.45
CA MET A 144 4.18 -14.71 -0.27
C MET A 144 3.50 -13.70 0.65
N LYS A 145 2.18 -13.81 0.80
CA LYS A 145 1.41 -13.00 1.73
C LYS A 145 1.52 -13.56 3.12
N VAL A 146 2.27 -12.88 3.97
CA VAL A 146 2.29 -13.08 5.41
C VAL A 146 1.10 -12.29 5.96
N LYS A 147 0.09 -12.98 6.47
CA LYS A 147 -1.11 -12.35 7.06
C LYS A 147 -1.07 -12.45 8.58
N MET A 148 -1.27 -11.32 9.25
CA MET A 148 -1.23 -11.22 10.70
C MET A 148 -2.44 -10.48 11.24
N ARG A 149 -2.74 -10.74 12.51
CA ARG A 149 -3.73 -10.00 13.28
C ARG A 149 -3.03 -9.17 14.34
N ASN A 150 -3.48 -7.94 14.53
CA ASN A 150 -3.03 -7.10 15.61
C ASN A 150 -3.77 -7.49 16.89
N ARG A 151 -3.07 -7.96 17.91
CA ARG A 151 -3.67 -8.40 19.18
C ARG A 151 -4.25 -7.25 20.00
N SER A 152 -3.84 -6.00 19.77
CA SER A 152 -4.36 -4.88 20.57
C SER A 152 -5.76 -4.43 20.19
N ASP A 153 -6.11 -4.54 18.90
CA ASP A 153 -7.38 -4.02 18.36
C ASP A 153 -8.12 -5.02 17.47
N GLY A 154 -7.54 -6.20 17.22
CA GLY A 154 -8.11 -7.26 16.41
C GLY A 154 -8.07 -7.00 14.89
N ARG A 155 -7.49 -5.89 14.43
CA ARG A 155 -7.42 -5.52 13.00
C ARG A 155 -6.42 -6.39 12.24
N TRP A 156 -6.65 -6.54 10.94
CA TRP A 156 -5.76 -7.31 10.07
C TRP A 156 -4.69 -6.42 9.46
N PHE A 157 -3.53 -7.01 9.22
CA PHE A 157 -2.47 -6.42 8.42
C PHE A 157 -1.67 -7.53 7.72
N TRP A 158 -0.93 -7.16 6.68
CA TRP A 158 -0.09 -8.11 5.96
C TRP A 158 1.09 -7.43 5.30
N VAL A 159 2.12 -8.23 5.04
CA VAL A 159 3.19 -7.93 4.11
C VAL A 159 3.16 -9.01 3.03
N ILE A 160 3.19 -8.61 1.75
CA ILE A 160 3.42 -9.51 0.62
C ILE A 160 4.90 -9.40 0.27
N VAL A 161 5.59 -10.53 0.28
CA VAL A 161 7.03 -10.61 0.05
C VAL A 161 7.30 -11.32 -1.28
N GLY A 162 7.91 -10.61 -2.22
CA GLY A 162 8.34 -11.15 -3.51
C GLY A 162 9.62 -11.97 -3.44
N ALA A 163 10.16 -12.28 -4.61
CA ALA A 163 11.47 -12.91 -4.74
C ALA A 163 12.56 -12.14 -3.96
N GLN A 164 13.57 -12.87 -3.50
CA GLN A 164 14.71 -12.34 -2.74
C GLN A 164 14.33 -11.57 -1.46
N GLY A 165 13.12 -11.80 -0.91
CA GLY A 165 12.66 -11.14 0.30
C GLY A 165 12.18 -9.70 0.11
N ARG A 166 11.98 -9.25 -1.14
CA ARG A 166 11.52 -7.87 -1.44
C ARG A 166 10.08 -7.64 -0.94
N PRO A 167 9.81 -6.64 -0.10
CA PRO A 167 8.44 -6.23 0.20
C PRO A 167 7.75 -5.68 -1.07
N ILE A 168 6.59 -6.24 -1.43
CA ILE A 168 5.77 -5.81 -2.56
C ILE A 168 4.58 -4.98 -2.08
N VAL A 169 3.86 -5.45 -1.07
CA VAL A 169 2.68 -4.75 -0.53
C VAL A 169 2.72 -4.80 0.98
N PHE A 170 2.37 -3.69 1.62
CA PHE A 170 2.02 -3.63 3.03
C PHE A 170 0.69 -2.92 3.19
N GLU A 171 -0.21 -3.52 3.95
CA GLU A 171 -1.46 -2.90 4.36
C GLU A 171 -1.71 -3.18 5.84
N ARG A 172 -2.23 -2.19 6.57
CA ARG A 172 -2.59 -2.32 7.99
C ARG A 172 -4.00 -1.78 8.27
N ASP A 173 -4.43 -1.97 9.51
CA ASP A 173 -5.69 -1.44 10.05
C ASP A 173 -6.94 -1.92 9.28
N ILE A 174 -6.86 -3.12 8.72
CA ILE A 174 -7.93 -3.68 7.88
C ILE A 174 -9.05 -4.27 8.73
N VAL A 175 -10.25 -3.72 8.54
CA VAL A 175 -11.50 -4.23 9.08
C VAL A 175 -12.29 -4.92 7.97
N TRP A 176 -12.74 -6.14 8.23
CA TRP A 176 -13.69 -6.84 7.38
C TRP A 176 -15.09 -6.54 7.89
N LEU A 177 -16.04 -6.24 6.98
CA LEU A 177 -17.45 -6.22 7.35
C LEU A 177 -17.88 -7.67 7.68
N ASN A 178 -18.90 -7.84 8.53
CA ASN A 178 -19.46 -9.16 8.88
C ASN A 178 -20.10 -9.94 7.71
N PHE A 179 -19.90 -9.48 6.47
CA PHE A 179 -20.26 -10.20 5.24
C PHE A 179 -19.00 -10.71 4.54
N PRO A 180 -18.94 -12.01 4.18
CA PRO A 180 -17.83 -12.59 3.43
C PRO A 180 -17.51 -11.76 2.18
N GLY A 181 -16.24 -11.41 2.00
CA GLY A 181 -15.74 -10.75 0.78
C GLY A 181 -15.91 -9.23 0.71
N LYS A 182 -16.52 -8.56 1.71
CA LYS A 182 -16.59 -7.09 1.74
C LYS A 182 -15.64 -6.50 2.79
N ARG A 183 -14.63 -5.77 2.32
CA ARG A 183 -13.67 -5.03 3.16
C ARG A 183 -14.24 -3.65 3.49
N GLN A 184 -14.15 -3.22 4.75
CA GLN A 184 -14.54 -1.87 5.16
C GLN A 184 -13.45 -0.85 4.80
N THR A 185 -12.18 -1.19 5.06
CA THR A 185 -11.03 -0.35 4.73
C THR A 185 -10.89 -0.23 3.21
N GLU A 186 -10.90 0.98 2.67
CA GLU A 186 -10.80 1.16 1.21
C GLU A 186 -9.42 0.71 0.68
N LYS A 187 -9.35 0.38 -0.61
CA LYS A 187 -8.12 -0.05 -1.30
C LYS A 187 -7.36 1.14 -1.88
N TRP A 188 -6.98 2.08 -1.03
CA TRP A 188 -6.42 3.39 -1.41
C TRP A 188 -5.27 3.36 -2.43
N LEU A 189 -4.47 2.28 -2.41
CA LEU A 189 -3.31 2.10 -3.29
C LEU A 189 -3.59 1.26 -4.55
N HIS A 190 -4.78 0.70 -4.67
CA HIS A 190 -5.16 -0.16 -5.79
C HIS A 190 -5.84 0.65 -6.90
N ASP A 191 -5.60 0.23 -8.14
CA ASP A 191 -6.08 0.94 -9.32
C ASP A 191 -7.61 0.94 -9.44
N ASP A 192 -8.29 -0.13 -8.99
CA ASP A 192 -9.76 -0.18 -8.98
C ASP A 192 -10.36 0.94 -8.14
N TRP A 193 -9.71 1.29 -7.02
CA TRP A 193 -10.15 2.38 -6.16
C TRP A 193 -9.89 3.74 -6.80
N LEU A 194 -8.70 3.93 -7.39
CA LEU A 194 -8.38 5.16 -8.15
C LEU A 194 -9.30 5.34 -9.35
N ALA A 195 -9.67 4.28 -10.08
CA ALA A 195 -10.55 4.36 -11.23
C ALA A 195 -11.98 4.79 -10.86
N GLN A 196 -12.48 4.37 -9.70
CA GLN A 196 -13.84 4.67 -9.23
C GLN A 196 -13.97 6.07 -8.61
N ARG A 197 -12.89 6.64 -8.07
CA ARG A 197 -12.89 7.95 -7.36
C ARG A 197 -11.82 8.93 -7.88
N GLY A 198 -11.28 8.69 -9.06
CA GLY A 198 -10.16 9.45 -9.65
C GLY A 198 -10.49 10.14 -10.97
N ARG A 199 -11.76 10.32 -11.29
CA ARG A 199 -12.15 11.32 -12.30
C ARG A 199 -12.45 12.65 -11.61
N PRO A 200 -11.98 13.78 -12.17
CA PRO A 200 -12.36 15.12 -11.68
C PRO A 200 -13.87 15.31 -11.68
#